data_AF-A0A9E2XES1-F1
#
_entry.id   AF-A0A9E2XES1-F1
#
_cell.length_a   1.000
_cell.length_b   1.000
_cell.length_c   1.000
_cell.angle_alpha   90.00
_cell.angle_beta   90.00
_cell.angle_gamma   90.00
#
_symmetry.space_group_name_H-M   'P 1'
#
loop_
_entity.id
_entity.type
_entity.pdbx_description
1 polymer ?
#
loop_
_entity_poly.entity_id
_entity_poly.type
_entity_poly.pdbx_seq_one_letter_code
_entity_poly.pdbx_strand_id
1 'polypeptide(L)'
;MRLGAGISSAALVVAVGAATPALAQAGSQDAQLQELRAQIQLLQRRIDQLEAAYKARQQSTDQAARDAAARARAAQDQAARAQARADAAQAKVQELEAANQQRPAGAPGLVYPPLPPGASPEPVGGPPKPKSDKPNGSFDLGGVTFTLGGFIELAGYFRSNNQNRSIASSFNTIPFLGPTPQGDIGEFGLTAQQSRFSGKAEGMIDDGLRVVGYGELDLLNGAGSANSVETNSYTPRLRQIFTQLEYEPWQAYGLAGQAWSLATPFRKGLDPFATWQPPVIDAQYIVGYDFLRVPALRVVKGFGDVWVGFEAATPQTAFGGVSNPPPPGTTIFTTYPGGGGLNPQANYSVNVAPDLLLKVAADTKPLEDVTAHFEAFGLARWFTDQISFGGQSANLTTFGGGIGGSTYVTLGKWFDIEASVLYGNGIGRYGAAQLPDVTFNANGSLQTLNEGMGTVGGVLHAIPGKLDLYGFYGWDWIGNSYYAGGGGYGNPANSNMGCFNPNAQAQGLGATCTGNTQWVNEITAGLNWNVFRGRFGTWRTGFQYSHIARQAYAGVGGSPWAADDMFMFNFRYLPFE
;
A
#
# COMPACT_ATOMS: atom_id res chain seq x y z
N MET A 1 -46.63 19.43 -19.63
CA MET A 1 -47.21 20.10 -20.82
C MET A 1 -46.10 20.95 -21.44
N ARG A 2 -45.86 20.84 -22.75
CA ARG A 2 -44.68 21.37 -23.48
C ARG A 2 -44.72 22.89 -23.70
N LEU A 3 -43.53 23.41 -24.10
CA LEU A 3 -43.17 24.70 -24.74
C LEU A 3 -42.70 25.77 -23.74
N GLY A 4 -41.60 26.51 -23.92
CA GLY A 4 -40.63 26.67 -25.02
C GLY A 4 -40.15 28.14 -25.05
N ALA A 5 -38.84 28.37 -25.25
CA ALA A 5 -38.16 29.66 -25.50
C ALA A 5 -38.18 30.69 -24.34
N GLY A 6 -37.22 31.59 -24.12
CA GLY A 6 -35.99 31.99 -24.83
C GLY A 6 -35.60 33.40 -24.34
N ILE A 7 -34.38 33.52 -23.80
CA ILE A 7 -33.44 34.66 -23.79
C ILE A 7 -34.00 36.12 -23.77
N SER A 8 -33.64 36.89 -22.74
CA SER A 8 -32.79 38.11 -22.83
C SER A 8 -33.00 39.06 -21.65
N SER A 9 -31.94 39.25 -20.86
CA SER A 9 -31.85 40.25 -19.80
C SER A 9 -31.49 41.61 -20.39
N ALA A 10 -32.35 42.61 -20.19
CA ALA A 10 -32.06 44.02 -20.47
C ALA A 10 -32.18 44.81 -19.15
N ALA A 11 -31.06 45.34 -18.67
CA ALA A 11 -31.03 46.32 -17.59
C ALA A 11 -30.30 47.57 -18.11
N LEU A 12 -31.07 48.61 -18.45
CA LEU A 12 -30.55 49.93 -18.79
C LEU A 12 -31.10 50.90 -17.73
N VAL A 13 -30.21 51.43 -16.90
CA VAL A 13 -30.51 52.44 -15.88
C VAL A 13 -30.53 53.80 -16.54
N VAL A 14 -31.63 54.53 -16.34
CA VAL A 14 -31.81 55.94 -16.72
C VAL A 14 -31.48 56.81 -15.51
N ALA A 15 -30.61 57.81 -15.69
CA ALA A 15 -30.57 59.01 -14.85
C ALA A 15 -30.07 60.20 -15.69
N VAL A 16 -30.90 61.25 -15.77
CA VAL A 16 -30.59 62.56 -16.36
C VAL A 16 -30.90 63.62 -15.30
N GLY A 17 -30.00 64.60 -15.13
CA GLY A 17 -30.27 65.83 -14.38
C GLY A 17 -29.12 66.87 -14.40
N ALA A 18 -29.25 67.86 -15.30
CA ALA A 18 -28.76 69.27 -15.37
C ALA A 18 -27.56 69.77 -14.50
N ALA A 19 -26.44 70.25 -15.08
CA ALA A 19 -26.03 71.63 -15.51
C ALA A 19 -25.60 72.59 -14.37
N THR A 20 -24.40 73.23 -14.34
CA THR A 20 -23.88 74.38 -15.15
C THR A 20 -22.34 74.59 -14.93
N PRO A 21 -21.62 75.68 -15.37
CA PRO A 21 -20.69 75.63 -16.52
C PRO A 21 -19.24 76.10 -16.23
N ALA A 22 -18.21 75.55 -16.90
CA ALA A 22 -16.94 76.26 -17.12
C ALA A 22 -16.07 75.58 -18.20
N LEU A 23 -15.43 76.44 -18.99
CA LEU A 23 -14.48 76.24 -20.09
C LEU A 23 -13.40 75.14 -19.93
N ALA A 24 -12.95 74.66 -21.10
CA ALA A 24 -11.69 73.99 -21.45
C ALA A 24 -11.67 72.44 -21.48
N GLN A 25 -11.69 71.86 -22.68
CA GLN A 25 -10.75 70.83 -23.17
C GLN A 25 -11.22 70.27 -24.53
N ALA A 26 -10.78 70.88 -25.64
CA ALA A 26 -10.90 70.30 -26.97
C ALA A 26 -9.73 69.35 -27.32
N GLY A 27 -8.97 68.87 -26.33
CA GLY A 27 -7.79 68.02 -26.51
C GLY A 27 -7.90 66.60 -25.94
N SER A 28 -9.04 66.21 -25.36
CA SER A 28 -9.16 64.95 -24.59
C SER A 28 -9.82 63.77 -25.33
N GLN A 29 -10.60 64.01 -26.38
CA GLN A 29 -11.25 62.93 -27.15
C GLN A 29 -10.29 62.23 -28.13
N ASP A 30 -9.43 62.98 -28.82
CA ASP A 30 -8.45 62.39 -29.76
C ASP A 30 -7.37 61.57 -29.04
N ALA A 31 -6.95 62.01 -27.84
CA ALA A 31 -6.00 61.27 -27.00
C ALA A 31 -6.60 59.94 -26.50
N GLN A 32 -7.88 59.94 -26.08
CA GLN A 32 -8.59 58.73 -25.68
C GLN A 32 -8.81 57.76 -26.84
N LEU A 33 -9.07 58.25 -28.05
CA LEU A 33 -9.23 57.43 -29.24
C LEU A 33 -7.90 56.80 -29.69
N GLN A 34 -6.79 57.52 -29.55
CA GLN A 34 -5.45 56.99 -29.83
C GLN A 34 -5.05 55.89 -28.83
N GLU A 35 -5.32 56.10 -27.54
CA GLU A 35 -5.08 55.09 -26.49
C GLU A 35 -5.91 53.81 -26.72
N LEU A 36 -7.19 53.95 -27.07
CA LEU A 36 -8.04 52.80 -27.38
C LEU A 36 -7.54 52.02 -28.62
N ARG A 37 -7.08 52.72 -29.66
CA ARG A 37 -6.48 52.08 -30.84
C ARG A 37 -5.17 51.35 -30.50
N ALA A 38 -4.35 51.92 -29.61
CA ALA A 38 -3.13 51.27 -29.13
C ALA A 38 -3.45 49.98 -28.33
N GLN A 39 -4.48 50.00 -27.48
CA GLN A 39 -4.92 48.82 -26.74
C GLN A 39 -5.48 47.72 -27.65
N ILE A 40 -6.26 48.09 -28.69
CA ILE A 40 -6.75 47.13 -29.69
C ILE A 40 -5.59 46.47 -30.44
N GLN A 41 -4.57 47.24 -30.85
CA GLN A 41 -3.39 46.68 -31.50
C GLN A 41 -2.56 45.77 -30.58
N LEU A 42 -2.51 46.06 -29.28
CA LEU A 42 -1.85 45.22 -28.29
C LEU A 42 -2.61 43.90 -28.09
N LEU A 43 -3.94 43.96 -28.00
CA LEU A 43 -4.80 42.77 -27.90
C LEU A 43 -4.67 41.88 -29.14
N GLN A 44 -4.65 42.48 -30.34
CA GLN A 44 -4.47 41.73 -31.58
C GLN A 44 -3.14 40.96 -31.58
N ARG A 45 -2.03 41.62 -31.21
CA ARG A 45 -0.73 40.95 -31.09
C ARG A 45 -0.72 39.82 -30.07
N ARG A 46 -1.45 39.97 -28.96
CA ARG A 46 -1.55 38.95 -27.93
C ARG A 46 -2.36 37.74 -28.39
N ILE A 47 -3.40 37.95 -29.19
CA ILE A 47 -4.17 36.89 -29.84
C ILE A 47 -3.28 36.12 -30.81
N ASP A 48 -2.54 36.81 -31.68
CA ASP A 48 -1.63 36.17 -32.64
C ASP A 48 -0.56 35.32 -31.93
N GLN A 49 -0.02 35.82 -30.80
CA GLN A 49 0.92 35.07 -29.96
C GLN A 49 0.29 33.83 -29.30
N LEU A 50 -0.95 33.95 -28.83
CA LEU A 50 -1.67 32.83 -28.22
C LEU A 50 -2.02 31.75 -29.26
N GLU A 51 -2.43 32.14 -30.46
CA GLU A 51 -2.67 31.20 -31.56
C GLU A 51 -1.38 30.47 -31.98
N ALA A 52 -0.25 31.17 -32.05
CA ALA A 52 1.04 30.56 -32.34
C ALA A 52 1.47 29.58 -31.24
N ALA A 53 1.30 29.95 -29.96
CA ALA A 53 1.60 29.08 -28.83
C ALA A 53 0.69 27.84 -28.77
N TYR A 54 -0.60 27.99 -29.11
CA TYR A 54 -1.55 26.89 -29.18
C TYR A 54 -1.17 25.89 -30.28
N LYS A 55 -0.84 26.39 -31.49
CA LYS A 55 -0.38 25.52 -32.60
C LYS A 55 0.90 24.78 -32.26
N ALA A 56 1.87 25.45 -31.62
CA ALA A 56 3.11 24.82 -31.18
C ALA A 56 2.88 23.73 -30.12
N ARG A 57 1.96 23.97 -29.17
CA ARG A 57 1.57 22.98 -28.15
C ARG A 57 0.83 21.79 -28.74
N GLN A 58 -0.05 22.02 -29.72
CA GLN A 58 -0.77 20.94 -30.40
C GLN A 58 0.19 20.05 -31.21
N GLN A 59 1.18 20.64 -31.88
CA GLN A 59 2.22 19.90 -32.58
C GLN A 59 3.10 19.08 -31.63
N SER A 60 3.46 19.63 -30.46
CA SER A 60 4.27 18.88 -29.47
C SER A 60 3.49 17.72 -28.85
N THR A 61 2.19 17.89 -28.58
CA THR A 61 1.33 16.80 -28.09
C THR A 61 1.14 15.70 -29.13
N ASP A 62 0.98 16.06 -30.41
CA ASP A 62 0.85 15.08 -31.49
C ASP A 62 2.15 14.30 -31.68
N GLN A 63 3.30 14.96 -31.54
CA GLN A 63 4.60 14.30 -31.61
C GLN A 63 4.82 13.38 -30.40
N ALA A 64 4.49 13.82 -29.19
CA ALA A 64 4.56 12.99 -27.99
C ALA A 64 3.64 11.77 -28.06
N ALA A 65 2.44 11.90 -28.64
CA ALA A 65 1.52 10.79 -28.85
C ALA A 65 2.08 9.76 -29.85
N ARG A 66 2.73 10.22 -30.93
CA ARG A 66 3.40 9.34 -31.91
C ARG A 66 4.60 8.62 -31.29
N ASP A 67 5.41 9.32 -30.49
CA ASP A 67 6.56 8.73 -29.81
C ASP A 67 6.12 7.71 -28.75
N ALA A 68 5.03 7.99 -28.02
CA ALA A 68 4.44 7.05 -27.07
C ALA A 68 3.90 5.79 -27.78
N ALA A 69 3.22 5.96 -28.92
CA ALA A 69 2.74 4.84 -29.74
C ALA A 69 3.90 4.01 -30.31
N ALA A 70 5.00 4.64 -30.73
CA ALA A 70 6.19 3.94 -31.19
C ALA A 70 6.86 3.13 -30.06
N ARG A 71 6.98 3.70 -28.85
CA ARG A 71 7.50 3.00 -27.66
C ARG A 71 6.61 1.84 -27.25
N ALA A 72 5.29 2.00 -27.32
CA ALA A 72 4.33 0.94 -27.03
C ALA A 72 4.47 -0.25 -28.01
N ARG A 73 4.63 0.02 -29.31
CA ARG A 73 4.88 -1.02 -30.32
C ARG A 73 6.21 -1.73 -30.09
N ALA A 74 7.28 -0.99 -29.81
CA ALA A 74 8.59 -1.59 -29.51
C ALA A 74 8.55 -2.48 -28.24
N ALA A 75 7.79 -2.08 -27.22
CA ALA A 75 7.59 -2.88 -26.01
C ALA A 75 6.76 -4.16 -26.29
N GLN A 76 5.74 -4.07 -27.14
CA GLN A 76 4.97 -5.24 -27.58
C GLN A 76 5.84 -6.22 -28.39
N ASP A 77 6.68 -5.73 -29.30
CA ASP A 77 7.61 -6.56 -30.06
C ASP A 77 8.65 -7.24 -29.14
N GLN A 78 9.13 -6.54 -28.11
CA GLN A 78 10.04 -7.10 -27.12
C GLN A 78 9.36 -8.19 -26.28
N ALA A 79 8.12 -7.98 -25.87
CA ALA A 79 7.33 -8.98 -25.13
C ALA A 79 7.06 -10.22 -25.98
N ALA A 80 6.70 -10.07 -27.25
CA ALA A 80 6.50 -11.18 -28.17
C ALA A 80 7.78 -12.01 -28.37
N ARG A 81 8.95 -11.34 -28.48
CA ARG A 81 10.25 -12.03 -28.57
C ARG A 81 10.64 -12.73 -27.27
N ALA A 82 10.28 -12.18 -26.12
CA ALA A 82 10.52 -12.83 -24.82
C ALA A 82 9.65 -14.08 -24.66
N GLN A 83 8.38 -14.02 -25.08
CA GLN A 83 7.47 -15.17 -25.08
C GLN A 83 7.98 -16.29 -25.98
N ALA A 84 8.38 -15.97 -27.22
CA ALA A 84 8.94 -16.97 -28.15
C ALA A 84 10.22 -17.64 -27.60
N ARG A 85 11.04 -16.92 -26.81
CA ARG A 85 12.21 -17.50 -26.14
C ARG A 85 11.83 -18.41 -24.98
N ALA A 86 10.78 -18.06 -24.23
CA ALA A 86 10.26 -18.88 -23.15
C ALA A 86 9.65 -20.19 -23.69
N ASP A 87 8.87 -20.13 -24.76
CA ASP A 87 8.28 -21.31 -25.41
C ASP A 87 9.36 -22.24 -25.97
N ALA A 88 10.41 -21.67 -26.60
CA ALA A 88 11.56 -22.45 -27.07
C ALA A 88 12.37 -23.10 -25.92
N ALA A 89 12.47 -22.42 -24.78
CA ALA A 89 13.12 -22.99 -23.60
C ALA A 89 12.28 -24.14 -23.00
N GLN A 90 10.96 -24.01 -22.95
CA GLN A 90 10.05 -25.08 -22.50
C GLN A 90 10.12 -26.32 -23.42
N ALA A 91 10.13 -26.14 -24.74
CA ALA A 91 10.30 -27.25 -25.68
C ALA A 91 11.61 -28.01 -25.45
N LYS A 92 12.70 -27.30 -25.15
CA LYS A 92 14.01 -27.90 -24.89
C LYS A 92 14.07 -28.66 -23.56
N VAL A 93 13.32 -28.21 -22.55
CA VAL A 93 13.17 -28.95 -21.28
C VAL A 93 12.40 -30.25 -21.50
N GLN A 94 11.31 -30.22 -22.27
CA GLN A 94 10.53 -31.42 -22.60
C GLN A 94 11.35 -32.43 -23.43
N GLU A 95 12.20 -31.96 -24.35
CA GLU A 95 13.12 -32.81 -25.12
C GLU A 95 14.17 -33.49 -24.22
N LEU A 96 14.72 -32.76 -23.24
CA LEU A 96 15.68 -33.30 -22.26
C LEU A 96 15.02 -34.32 -21.31
N GLU A 97 13.76 -34.10 -20.92
CA GLU A 97 12.98 -35.04 -20.09
C GLU A 97 12.66 -36.33 -20.87
N ALA A 98 12.30 -36.24 -22.15
CA ALA A 98 12.07 -37.39 -23.01
C ALA A 98 13.35 -38.20 -23.27
N ALA A 99 14.49 -37.53 -23.45
CA ALA A 99 15.79 -38.18 -23.62
C ALA A 99 16.24 -38.95 -22.35
N ASN A 100 15.83 -38.50 -21.17
CA ASN A 100 16.17 -39.16 -19.90
C ASN A 100 15.32 -40.43 -19.64
N GLN A 101 14.16 -40.58 -20.30
CA GLN A 101 13.31 -41.76 -20.18
C GLN A 101 13.73 -42.94 -21.07
N GLN A 102 14.62 -42.74 -22.05
CA GLN A 102 15.05 -43.78 -23.01
C GLN A 102 16.40 -44.45 -22.68
N ARG A 103 16.98 -44.20 -21.50
CA ARG A 103 18.25 -44.82 -21.12
C ARG A 103 18.02 -46.29 -20.70
N PRO A 104 18.57 -47.30 -21.40
CA PRO A 104 18.31 -48.70 -21.05
C PRO A 104 19.01 -49.08 -19.75
N ALA A 105 18.27 -49.70 -18.83
CA ALA A 105 18.84 -50.36 -17.66
C ALA A 105 19.44 -51.70 -18.09
N GLY A 106 20.77 -51.82 -18.04
CA GLY A 106 21.46 -53.08 -18.34
C GLY A 106 22.91 -53.09 -17.84
N ALA A 107 23.12 -53.66 -16.66
CA ALA A 107 24.39 -54.27 -16.26
C ALA A 107 24.11 -55.63 -15.58
N PRO A 108 24.96 -56.65 -15.75
CA PRO A 108 24.54 -58.06 -15.74
C PRO A 108 24.39 -58.66 -14.34
N GLY A 109 23.33 -59.46 -14.15
CA GLY A 109 23.04 -60.17 -12.91
C GLY A 109 23.92 -61.41 -12.70
N LEU A 110 24.36 -61.59 -11.46
CA LEU A 110 24.87 -62.86 -10.94
C LEU A 110 23.69 -63.75 -10.53
N VAL A 111 23.72 -64.99 -11.04
CA VAL A 111 22.71 -66.02 -10.81
C VAL A 111 22.92 -66.65 -9.42
N TYR A 112 21.88 -66.65 -8.58
CA TYR A 112 21.79 -67.50 -7.39
C TYR A 112 20.63 -68.52 -7.54
N PRO A 113 20.80 -69.76 -7.02
CA PRO A 113 19.81 -70.83 -7.16
C PRO A 113 18.56 -70.57 -6.28
N PRO A 114 17.41 -71.21 -6.59
CA PRO A 114 16.15 -70.94 -5.91
C PRO A 114 16.11 -71.50 -4.49
N LEU A 115 15.66 -70.67 -3.54
CA LEU A 115 15.31 -71.05 -2.17
C LEU A 115 13.91 -71.72 -2.11
N PRO A 116 13.66 -72.58 -1.11
CA PRO A 116 12.44 -73.37 -1.01
C PRO A 116 11.21 -72.52 -0.62
N PRO A 117 9.98 -73.02 -0.90
CA PRO A 117 8.75 -72.28 -0.66
C PRO A 117 8.38 -72.31 0.82
N GLY A 118 8.38 -71.14 1.47
CA GLY A 118 7.87 -71.00 2.83
C GLY A 118 8.49 -69.86 3.63
N ALA A 119 8.15 -68.61 3.27
CA ALA A 119 8.04 -67.45 4.17
C ALA A 119 7.75 -66.23 3.29
N SER A 120 6.53 -65.68 3.39
CA SER A 120 6.25 -64.36 2.85
C SER A 120 7.07 -63.33 3.65
N PRO A 121 7.97 -62.54 3.04
CA PRO A 121 8.47 -61.34 3.68
C PRO A 121 7.32 -60.34 3.74
N GLU A 122 7.03 -59.83 4.93
CA GLU A 122 6.20 -58.64 5.09
C GLU A 122 6.70 -57.52 4.16
N PRO A 123 5.80 -56.69 3.61
CA PRO A 123 6.20 -55.58 2.77
C PRO A 123 7.10 -54.63 3.57
N VAL A 124 8.37 -54.56 3.18
CA VAL A 124 9.30 -53.51 3.60
C VAL A 124 8.64 -52.18 3.27
N GLY A 125 8.32 -51.41 4.31
CA GLY A 125 7.63 -50.14 4.20
C GLY A 125 8.31 -49.23 3.18
N GLY A 126 7.52 -48.69 2.26
CA GLY A 126 7.96 -47.55 1.44
C GLY A 126 8.47 -46.40 2.33
N PRO A 127 9.15 -45.39 1.75
CA PRO A 127 9.60 -44.22 2.50
C PRO A 127 8.46 -43.75 3.40
N PRO A 128 8.70 -43.46 4.69
CA PRO A 128 7.63 -43.16 5.64
C PRO A 128 6.76 -42.06 5.02
N LYS A 129 5.54 -42.43 4.65
CA LYS A 129 4.52 -41.43 4.33
C LYS A 129 4.49 -40.51 5.54
N PRO A 130 4.58 -39.18 5.40
CA PRO A 130 4.41 -38.29 6.53
C PRO A 130 3.05 -38.60 7.14
N LYS A 131 3.04 -39.33 8.25
CA LYS A 131 1.87 -39.46 9.09
C LYS A 131 1.91 -38.20 9.94
N SER A 132 1.01 -37.26 9.65
CA SER A 132 0.80 -36.12 10.54
C SER A 132 0.02 -36.66 11.73
N ASP A 133 0.76 -37.11 12.75
CA ASP A 133 0.20 -37.54 14.04
C ASP A 133 -0.11 -36.33 14.93
N LYS A 134 0.28 -35.13 14.49
CA LYS A 134 0.13 -33.86 15.20
C LYS A 134 -1.10 -33.10 14.65
N PRO A 135 -1.97 -32.57 15.52
CA PRO A 135 -3.00 -31.63 15.09
C PRO A 135 -2.37 -30.39 14.43
N ASN A 136 -3.12 -29.68 13.57
CA ASN A 136 -2.76 -28.37 12.99
C ASN A 136 -1.72 -28.39 11.85
N GLY A 137 -1.72 -29.43 11.02
CA GLY A 137 -0.91 -29.45 9.78
C GLY A 137 0.59 -29.60 10.00
N SER A 138 1.01 -30.06 11.18
CA SER A 138 2.42 -30.29 11.50
C SER A 138 2.85 -31.74 11.23
N PHE A 139 4.06 -31.92 10.72
CA PHE A 139 4.66 -33.24 10.50
C PHE A 139 6.19 -33.15 10.59
N ASP A 140 6.81 -34.25 11.01
CA ASP A 140 8.26 -34.31 11.18
C ASP A 140 8.91 -34.95 9.94
N LEU A 141 10.01 -34.35 9.49
CA LEU A 141 10.81 -34.84 8.37
C LEU A 141 12.29 -34.61 8.66
N GLY A 142 13.04 -35.68 8.88
CA GLY A 142 14.49 -35.62 9.03
C GLY A 142 15.00 -34.78 10.22
N GLY A 143 14.28 -34.78 11.35
CA GLY A 143 14.62 -33.98 12.53
C GLY A 143 14.11 -32.53 12.48
N VAL A 144 13.42 -32.15 11.41
CA VAL A 144 12.76 -30.84 11.25
C VAL A 144 11.25 -31.02 11.36
N THR A 145 10.61 -30.19 12.18
CA THR A 145 9.15 -30.07 12.24
C THR A 145 8.69 -29.07 11.18
N PHE A 146 7.88 -29.52 10.24
CA PHE A 146 7.18 -28.64 9.30
C PHE A 146 5.77 -28.36 9.82
N THR A 147 5.30 -27.13 9.68
CA THR A 147 3.92 -26.71 9.99
C THR A 147 3.37 -25.91 8.82
N LEU A 148 2.28 -26.39 8.22
CA LEU A 148 1.59 -25.69 7.14
C LEU A 148 0.54 -24.73 7.71
N GLY A 149 0.30 -23.62 7.02
CA GLY A 149 -0.67 -22.62 7.41
C GLY A 149 -1.30 -21.91 6.23
N GLY A 150 -2.18 -20.96 6.55
CA GLY A 150 -2.91 -20.15 5.57
C GLY A 150 -4.37 -20.56 5.42
N PHE A 151 -5.00 -20.04 4.37
CA PHE A 151 -6.43 -20.21 4.10
C PHE A 151 -6.75 -19.96 2.63
N ILE A 152 -7.84 -20.55 2.16
CA ILE A 152 -8.44 -20.24 0.85
C ILE A 152 -9.64 -19.34 1.10
N GLU A 153 -9.77 -18.25 0.34
CA GLU A 153 -10.84 -17.27 0.51
C GLU A 153 -11.55 -16.95 -0.79
N LEU A 154 -12.87 -16.81 -0.71
CA LEU A 154 -13.66 -15.93 -1.58
C LEU A 154 -14.10 -14.72 -0.76
N ALA A 155 -13.73 -13.52 -1.19
CA ALA A 155 -14.17 -12.26 -0.61
C ALA A 155 -15.03 -11.49 -1.61
N GLY A 156 -15.99 -10.74 -1.09
CA GLY A 156 -16.76 -9.77 -1.86
C GLY A 156 -16.74 -8.42 -1.19
N TYR A 157 -16.81 -7.37 -2.00
CA TYR A 157 -16.92 -6.00 -1.54
C TYR A 157 -17.93 -5.23 -2.39
N PHE A 158 -18.67 -4.35 -1.73
CA PHE A 158 -19.36 -3.22 -2.32
C PHE A 158 -18.82 -1.96 -1.67
N ARG A 159 -18.64 -0.89 -2.45
CA ARG A 159 -18.24 0.42 -1.96
C ARG A 159 -18.96 1.54 -2.71
N SER A 160 -19.23 2.66 -2.03
CA SER A 160 -19.94 3.79 -2.64
C SER A 160 -19.10 4.55 -3.66
N ASN A 161 -17.76 4.49 -3.56
CA ASN A 161 -16.85 5.09 -4.53
C ASN A 161 -16.04 4.05 -5.31
N ASN A 162 -15.83 4.29 -6.59
CA ASN A 162 -15.02 3.42 -7.45
C ASN A 162 -13.54 3.74 -7.27
N GLN A 163 -12.88 3.08 -6.32
CA GLN A 163 -11.44 3.21 -6.14
C GLN A 163 -10.64 2.47 -7.24
N ASN A 164 -11.29 1.65 -8.08
CA ASN A 164 -10.65 0.83 -9.12
C ASN A 164 -9.55 -0.08 -8.56
N ARG A 165 -9.86 -0.77 -7.46
CA ARG A 165 -9.00 -1.68 -6.71
C ARG A 165 -9.75 -2.93 -6.29
N SER A 166 -9.02 -3.99 -5.99
CA SER A 166 -9.62 -5.16 -5.34
C SER A 166 -9.93 -4.86 -3.85
N ILE A 167 -10.09 -5.90 -3.05
CA ILE A 167 -10.44 -5.90 -1.61
C ILE A 167 -9.52 -5.09 -0.67
N ALA A 168 -8.41 -4.52 -1.18
CA ALA A 168 -7.53 -3.67 -0.39
C ALA A 168 -7.84 -2.20 -0.70
N SER A 169 -8.42 -1.50 0.27
CA SER A 169 -8.73 -0.08 0.13
C SER A 169 -7.48 0.77 -0.06
N SER A 170 -7.64 1.89 -0.75
CA SER A 170 -6.64 2.94 -0.87
C SER A 170 -7.07 4.18 -0.12
N PHE A 171 -6.88 4.17 1.20
CA PHE A 171 -7.37 5.19 2.13
C PHE A 171 -6.94 6.62 1.75
N ASN A 172 -5.68 6.85 1.36
CA ASN A 172 -5.18 8.15 0.92
C ASN A 172 -5.62 8.55 -0.51
N THR A 173 -6.26 7.67 -1.26
CA THR A 173 -6.74 7.96 -2.62
C THR A 173 -8.21 7.60 -2.82
N ILE A 174 -9.01 7.59 -1.75
CA ILE A 174 -10.48 7.56 -1.86
C ILE A 174 -10.89 8.71 -2.80
N PRO A 175 -11.55 8.43 -3.94
CA PRO A 175 -11.85 9.46 -4.93
C PRO A 175 -12.73 10.58 -4.34
N PHE A 176 -12.38 11.82 -4.64
CA PHE A 176 -13.32 12.94 -4.47
C PHE A 176 -14.37 12.90 -5.57
N LEU A 177 -15.41 13.74 -5.44
CA LEU A 177 -16.46 13.90 -6.45
C LEU A 177 -15.90 14.15 -7.87
N GLY A 178 -14.76 14.83 -7.97
CA GLY A 178 -13.96 14.97 -9.18
C GLY A 178 -12.48 14.66 -8.96
N PRO A 179 -11.62 14.74 -9.99
CA PRO A 179 -11.90 15.28 -11.33
C PRO A 179 -12.45 14.25 -12.31
N THR A 180 -12.61 13.00 -11.88
CA THR A 180 -13.26 11.92 -12.63
C THR A 180 -14.56 11.53 -11.93
N PRO A 181 -15.51 10.88 -12.61
CA PRO A 181 -16.76 10.43 -11.99
C PRO A 181 -16.62 9.34 -10.90
N GLN A 182 -15.39 8.92 -10.56
CA GLN A 182 -15.16 7.78 -9.68
C GLN A 182 -15.68 7.97 -8.25
N GLY A 183 -15.69 9.20 -7.73
CA GLY A 183 -16.24 9.51 -6.40
C GLY A 183 -17.76 9.64 -6.36
N ASP A 184 -18.46 9.31 -7.45
CA ASP A 184 -19.93 9.32 -7.54
C ASP A 184 -20.46 8.05 -8.22
N ILE A 185 -19.65 6.99 -8.25
CA ILE A 185 -20.00 5.71 -8.85
C ILE A 185 -19.59 4.59 -7.89
N GLY A 186 -20.54 3.76 -7.48
CA GLY A 186 -20.26 2.59 -6.66
C GLY A 186 -19.53 1.48 -7.42
N GLU A 187 -18.90 0.59 -6.65
CA GLU A 187 -18.18 -0.56 -7.19
C GLU A 187 -18.49 -1.82 -6.40
N PHE A 188 -18.68 -2.92 -7.12
CA PHE A 188 -18.80 -4.26 -6.58
C PHE A 188 -17.74 -5.16 -7.20
N GLY A 189 -17.15 -6.03 -6.38
CA GLY A 189 -16.21 -7.04 -6.85
C GLY A 189 -16.19 -8.28 -5.99
N LEU A 190 -15.78 -9.39 -6.61
CA LEU A 190 -15.45 -10.65 -5.94
C LEU A 190 -13.99 -10.98 -6.22
N THR A 191 -13.29 -11.51 -5.23
CA THR A 191 -11.87 -11.85 -5.38
C THR A 191 -11.48 -13.03 -4.52
N ALA A 192 -10.49 -13.79 -5.00
CA ALA A 192 -9.81 -14.82 -4.23
C ALA A 192 -8.40 -14.41 -3.79
N GLN A 193 -8.02 -13.13 -4.00
CA GLN A 193 -6.63 -12.69 -3.92
C GLN A 193 -6.03 -12.76 -2.52
N GLN A 194 -6.83 -12.69 -1.45
CA GLN A 194 -6.26 -12.84 -0.10
C GLN A 194 -5.98 -14.28 0.30
N SER A 195 -6.32 -15.27 -0.54
CA SER A 195 -5.94 -16.66 -0.30
C SER A 195 -4.45 -16.72 0.01
N ARG A 196 -4.12 -17.33 1.13
CA ARG A 196 -2.82 -17.24 1.77
C ARG A 196 -2.25 -18.62 1.99
N PHE A 197 -0.96 -18.76 1.74
CA PHE A 197 -0.24 -20.00 1.92
C PHE A 197 0.99 -19.73 2.78
N SER A 198 1.19 -20.51 3.84
CA SER A 198 2.37 -20.38 4.67
C SER A 198 2.94 -21.73 5.09
N GLY A 199 4.22 -21.71 5.44
CA GLY A 199 4.96 -22.85 5.95
C GLY A 199 6.01 -22.41 6.93
N LYS A 200 6.13 -23.15 8.03
CA LYS A 200 7.17 -23.01 9.04
C LYS A 200 7.98 -24.30 9.11
N ALA A 201 9.29 -24.20 9.19
CA ALA A 201 10.21 -25.33 9.38
C ALA A 201 11.07 -25.05 10.61
N GLU A 202 11.13 -25.99 11.55
CA GLU A 202 11.79 -25.80 12.85
C GLU A 202 12.69 -26.99 13.16
N GLY A 203 13.92 -26.74 13.60
CA GLY A 203 14.85 -27.78 14.01
C GLY A 203 15.67 -27.34 15.22
N MET A 204 15.98 -28.30 16.10
CA MET A 204 16.93 -28.09 17.19
C MET A 204 18.34 -28.34 16.67
N ILE A 205 19.23 -27.37 16.84
CA ILE A 205 20.66 -27.53 16.53
C ILE A 205 21.37 -28.16 17.72
N ASP A 206 21.06 -27.69 18.92
CA ASP A 206 21.58 -28.15 20.21
C ASP A 206 20.54 -27.84 21.30
N ASP A 207 20.80 -28.25 22.54
CA ASP A 207 19.94 -27.98 23.69
C ASP A 207 19.69 -26.47 23.87
N GLY A 208 18.43 -26.06 23.68
CA GLY A 208 18.00 -24.66 23.77
C GLY A 208 18.40 -23.76 22.59
N LEU A 209 18.99 -24.30 21.51
CA LEU A 209 19.30 -23.57 20.28
C LEU A 209 18.42 -24.07 19.13
N ARG A 210 17.44 -23.26 18.73
CA ARG A 210 16.45 -23.59 17.70
C ARG A 210 16.63 -22.72 16.46
N VAL A 211 16.57 -23.34 15.28
CA VAL A 211 16.49 -22.65 13.99
C VAL A 211 15.09 -22.75 13.42
N VAL A 212 14.58 -21.64 12.90
CA VAL A 212 13.25 -21.53 12.31
C VAL A 212 13.36 -20.89 10.94
N GLY A 213 12.75 -21.50 9.92
CA GLY A 213 12.47 -20.88 8.64
C GLY A 213 10.96 -20.68 8.48
N TYR A 214 10.55 -19.51 7.99
CA TYR A 214 9.15 -19.21 7.71
C TYR A 214 8.96 -18.57 6.34
N GLY A 215 7.90 -18.96 5.65
CA GLY A 215 7.48 -18.36 4.38
C GLY A 215 5.96 -18.18 4.32
N GLU A 216 5.51 -17.06 3.75
CA GLU A 216 4.11 -16.70 3.59
C GLU A 216 3.89 -15.95 2.26
N LEU A 217 2.88 -16.38 1.48
CA LEU A 217 2.49 -15.83 0.18
C LEU A 217 0.99 -15.51 0.13
N ASP A 218 0.59 -14.53 -0.69
CA ASP A 218 -0.80 -14.31 -1.12
C ASP A 218 -0.89 -14.03 -2.64
N LEU A 219 -2.07 -13.70 -3.16
CA LEU A 219 -2.31 -13.41 -4.57
C LEU A 219 -2.73 -11.94 -4.81
N LEU A 220 -2.41 -11.03 -3.87
CA LEU A 220 -2.78 -9.61 -3.94
C LEU A 220 -1.83 -8.78 -4.84
N ASN A 221 -1.04 -9.43 -5.71
CA ASN A 221 -0.24 -8.75 -6.73
C ASN A 221 -0.92 -8.80 -8.10
N GLY A 222 -1.17 -7.63 -8.70
CA GLY A 222 -1.64 -7.50 -10.07
C GLY A 222 -0.47 -7.46 -11.03
N ALA A 223 -0.20 -8.55 -11.76
CA ALA A 223 0.69 -8.49 -12.92
C ALA A 223 0.04 -7.71 -14.06
N GLY A 224 0.84 -7.14 -14.97
CA GLY A 224 0.33 -6.25 -16.03
C GLY A 224 -0.72 -6.86 -16.98
N SER A 225 -0.79 -8.19 -17.08
CA SER A 225 -1.83 -8.92 -17.84
C SER A 225 -2.98 -9.46 -16.98
N ALA A 226 -2.90 -9.38 -15.65
CA ALA A 226 -3.94 -9.87 -14.74
C ALA A 226 -5.11 -8.89 -14.71
N ASN A 227 -6.22 -9.25 -15.36
CA ASN A 227 -7.44 -8.44 -15.39
C ASN A 227 -8.69 -9.32 -15.36
N SER A 228 -9.83 -8.73 -15.02
CA SER A 228 -11.09 -9.47 -14.92
C SER A 228 -11.92 -9.47 -16.20
N VAL A 229 -11.31 -9.18 -17.36
CA VAL A 229 -12.02 -9.18 -18.65
C VAL A 229 -12.31 -10.59 -19.12
N GLU A 230 -11.30 -11.47 -19.08
CA GLU A 230 -11.42 -12.87 -19.52
C GLU A 230 -10.79 -13.84 -18.50
N THR A 231 -9.64 -13.51 -17.93
CA THR A 231 -8.91 -14.39 -16.99
C THR A 231 -8.31 -13.65 -15.80
N ASN A 232 -8.73 -13.99 -14.57
CA ASN A 232 -8.12 -13.49 -13.34
C ASN A 232 -6.76 -14.16 -13.04
N SER A 233 -5.71 -13.73 -13.73
CA SER A 233 -4.36 -14.31 -13.66
C SER A 233 -3.43 -13.63 -12.63
N TYR A 234 -3.90 -13.44 -11.40
CA TYR A 234 -3.10 -12.80 -10.34
C TYR A 234 -1.89 -13.65 -9.97
N THR A 235 -0.77 -12.98 -9.69
CA THR A 235 0.50 -13.66 -9.40
C THR A 235 0.73 -13.80 -7.89
N PRO A 236 1.42 -14.87 -7.43
CA PRO A 236 1.90 -14.96 -6.07
C PRO A 236 2.74 -13.75 -5.66
N ARG A 237 2.43 -13.21 -4.49
CA ARG A 237 3.11 -12.08 -3.85
C ARG A 237 3.78 -12.56 -2.58
N LEU A 238 5.06 -12.21 -2.42
CA LEU A 238 5.77 -12.41 -1.18
C LEU A 238 5.16 -11.56 -0.06
N ARG A 239 4.77 -12.20 1.05
CA ARG A 239 4.35 -11.49 2.27
C ARG A 239 5.47 -11.48 3.31
N GLN A 240 5.93 -12.65 3.69
CA GLN A 240 7.01 -12.84 4.67
C GLN A 240 7.89 -14.00 4.24
N ILE A 241 9.20 -13.84 4.39
CA ILE A 241 10.16 -14.93 4.25
C ILE A 241 11.39 -14.59 5.09
N PHE A 242 11.64 -15.37 6.14
CA PHE A 242 12.74 -15.09 7.06
C PHE A 242 13.25 -16.36 7.72
N THR A 243 14.47 -16.27 8.24
CA THR A 243 15.05 -17.23 9.18
C THR A 243 15.19 -16.59 10.55
N GLN A 244 15.07 -17.41 11.59
CA GLN A 244 15.26 -17.02 12.98
C GLN A 244 16.15 -18.06 13.68
N LEU A 245 17.10 -17.57 14.46
CA LEU A 245 17.91 -18.36 15.38
C LEU A 245 17.53 -17.95 16.80
N GLU A 246 17.03 -18.88 17.57
CA GLU A 246 16.53 -18.67 18.93
C GLU A 246 17.39 -19.42 19.94
N TYR A 247 17.76 -18.71 21.00
CA TYR A 247 18.53 -19.25 22.12
C TYR A 247 17.72 -19.10 23.41
N GLU A 248 17.04 -20.19 23.78
CA GLU A 248 16.10 -20.27 24.91
C GLU A 248 16.74 -19.94 26.26
N PRO A 249 17.96 -20.41 26.61
CA PRO A 249 18.59 -20.08 27.89
C PRO A 249 18.82 -18.59 28.10
N TRP A 250 18.90 -17.81 27.01
CA TRP A 250 19.02 -16.37 27.07
C TRP A 250 17.70 -15.67 26.73
N GLN A 251 16.60 -16.37 26.46
CA GLN A 251 15.34 -15.77 26.02
C GLN A 251 15.59 -14.78 24.86
N ALA A 252 16.43 -15.16 23.90
CA ALA A 252 16.92 -14.27 22.85
C ALA A 252 16.71 -14.89 21.48
N TYR A 253 16.51 -14.04 20.47
CA TYR A 253 16.52 -14.50 19.09
C TYR A 253 17.10 -13.44 18.14
N GLY A 254 17.71 -13.92 17.05
CA GLY A 254 18.06 -13.13 15.87
C GLY A 254 17.17 -13.53 14.70
N LEU A 255 16.75 -12.57 13.88
CA LEU A 255 15.93 -12.79 12.69
C LEU A 255 16.55 -12.05 11.50
N ALA A 256 16.59 -12.72 10.34
CA ALA A 256 17.02 -12.16 9.07
C ALA A 256 16.04 -12.51 7.95
N GLY A 257 15.57 -11.49 7.21
CA GLY A 257 14.66 -11.66 6.09
C GLY A 257 13.47 -10.69 6.13
N GLN A 258 12.47 -10.91 5.28
CA GLN A 258 11.26 -10.10 5.26
C GLN A 258 10.26 -10.60 6.29
N ALA A 259 10.00 -9.77 7.30
CA ALA A 259 9.01 -10.02 8.33
C ALA A 259 8.18 -8.75 8.58
N TRP A 260 7.12 -8.87 9.36
CA TRP A 260 6.50 -7.71 10.02
C TRP A 260 7.55 -6.90 10.75
N SER A 261 7.63 -5.58 10.55
CA SER A 261 8.58 -4.69 11.23
C SER A 261 8.31 -4.65 12.74
N LEU A 262 9.33 -4.33 13.53
CA LEU A 262 9.15 -4.05 14.96
C LEU A 262 8.13 -2.94 15.22
N ALA A 263 7.83 -2.02 14.30
CA ALA A 263 6.74 -1.06 14.49
C ALA A 263 5.36 -1.71 14.57
N THR A 264 5.18 -2.86 13.90
CA THR A 264 3.92 -3.62 13.92
C THR A 264 3.61 -4.08 15.35
N PRO A 265 2.37 -3.94 15.83
CA PRO A 265 2.00 -4.38 17.17
C PRO A 265 2.08 -5.90 17.39
N PHE A 266 2.48 -6.32 18.58
CA PHE A 266 2.46 -7.72 19.02
C PHE A 266 1.37 -7.97 20.08
N ARG A 267 1.06 -9.25 20.30
CA ARG A 267 0.14 -9.72 21.36
C ARG A 267 0.88 -10.27 22.58
N LYS A 268 2.16 -10.60 22.41
CA LYS A 268 2.98 -11.29 23.41
C LYS A 268 4.46 -11.10 23.11
N GLY A 269 5.22 -10.61 24.09
CA GLY A 269 6.64 -10.33 23.96
C GLY A 269 6.97 -9.60 22.65
N LEU A 270 7.99 -10.04 21.93
CA LEU A 270 8.26 -9.57 20.56
C LEU A 270 8.29 -10.74 19.57
N ASP A 271 7.40 -11.72 19.76
CA ASP A 271 7.38 -12.94 18.94
C ASP A 271 6.87 -12.64 17.51
N PRO A 272 7.66 -12.86 16.44
CA PRO A 272 7.24 -12.61 15.05
C PRO A 272 5.98 -13.38 14.63
N PHE A 273 5.61 -14.45 15.33
CA PHE A 273 4.40 -15.23 15.07
C PHE A 273 3.19 -14.78 15.90
N ALA A 274 3.38 -13.87 16.86
CA ALA A 274 2.34 -13.33 17.74
C ALA A 274 2.02 -11.86 17.42
N THR A 275 2.12 -11.44 16.16
CA THR A 275 1.67 -10.09 15.74
C THR A 275 0.17 -9.95 15.94
N TRP A 276 -0.26 -8.78 16.40
CA TRP A 276 -1.66 -8.40 16.39
C TRP A 276 -2.02 -7.96 14.96
N GLN A 277 -3.16 -8.43 14.44
CA GLN A 277 -3.76 -7.91 13.21
C GLN A 277 -5.25 -7.69 13.48
N PRO A 278 -5.83 -6.55 13.11
CA PRO A 278 -7.27 -6.34 13.18
C PRO A 278 -7.99 -7.45 12.40
N PRO A 279 -9.06 -8.07 12.96
CA PRO A 279 -9.76 -9.21 12.35
C PRO A 279 -10.72 -8.79 11.22
N VAL A 280 -10.38 -7.72 10.51
CA VAL A 280 -11.12 -7.13 9.39
C VAL A 280 -10.93 -7.95 8.10
N ILE A 281 -11.87 -7.81 7.19
CA ILE A 281 -11.87 -8.37 5.84
C ILE A 281 -11.03 -7.52 4.88
N ASP A 282 -10.95 -6.19 5.04
CA ASP A 282 -10.14 -5.34 4.17
C ASP A 282 -8.65 -5.77 4.20
N ALA A 283 -8.06 -5.99 3.02
CA ALA A 283 -6.67 -6.43 2.92
C ALA A 283 -5.65 -5.35 3.31
N GLN A 284 -6.07 -4.10 3.42
CA GLN A 284 -5.27 -2.98 3.94
C GLN A 284 -5.43 -2.80 5.45
N TYR A 285 -6.13 -3.71 6.12
CA TYR A 285 -6.47 -3.62 7.54
C TYR A 285 -7.44 -2.46 7.81
N ILE A 286 -7.03 -1.49 8.63
CA ILE A 286 -7.83 -0.31 9.01
C ILE A 286 -6.93 0.91 8.99
N VAL A 287 -7.49 2.09 8.70
CA VAL A 287 -6.80 3.38 8.89
C VAL A 287 -6.15 3.43 10.29
N GLY A 288 -4.95 3.99 10.40
CA GLY A 288 -4.25 4.13 11.67
C GLY A 288 -3.50 2.89 12.15
N TYR A 289 -3.59 1.77 11.44
CA TYR A 289 -2.91 0.54 11.85
C TYR A 289 -1.45 0.57 11.38
N ASP A 290 -0.53 0.43 12.34
CA ASP A 290 0.91 0.48 12.10
C ASP A 290 1.38 -0.85 11.54
N PHE A 291 1.75 -0.88 10.26
CA PHE A 291 2.23 -2.11 9.66
C PHE A 291 3.23 -1.85 8.54
N LEU A 292 4.29 -2.65 8.54
CA LEU A 292 5.25 -2.69 7.45
C LEU A 292 5.80 -4.11 7.35
N ARG A 293 5.94 -4.63 6.13
CA ARG A 293 6.64 -5.89 5.87
C ARG A 293 7.79 -5.64 4.92
N VAL A 294 9.01 -5.74 5.42
CA VAL A 294 10.23 -5.46 4.67
C VAL A 294 11.38 -6.36 5.11
N PRO A 295 12.37 -6.61 4.25
CA PRO A 295 13.63 -7.23 4.66
C PRO A 295 14.27 -6.46 5.81
N ALA A 296 14.67 -7.18 6.86
CA ALA A 296 15.31 -6.60 8.03
C ALA A 296 16.27 -7.59 8.70
N LEU A 297 17.18 -7.03 9.50
CA LEU A 297 17.91 -7.73 10.54
C LEU A 297 17.34 -7.31 11.89
N ARG A 298 16.99 -8.27 12.74
CA ARG A 298 16.42 -8.03 14.06
C ARG A 298 17.14 -8.86 15.12
N VAL A 299 17.33 -8.27 16.29
CA VAL A 299 17.76 -8.95 17.51
C VAL A 299 16.79 -8.62 18.63
N VAL A 300 16.41 -9.63 19.41
CA VAL A 300 15.52 -9.49 20.56
C VAL A 300 16.10 -10.23 21.76
N LYS A 301 15.98 -9.62 22.94
CA LYS A 301 16.32 -10.21 24.23
C LYS A 301 15.17 -9.99 25.21
N GLY A 302 14.73 -11.07 25.85
CA GLY A 302 13.79 -11.04 26.97
C GLY A 302 14.47 -11.07 28.33
N PHE A 303 13.75 -10.59 29.34
CA PHE A 303 14.15 -10.49 30.75
C PHE A 303 12.96 -10.88 31.63
N GLY A 304 12.50 -12.14 31.50
CA GLY A 304 11.22 -12.55 32.07
C GLY A 304 10.09 -11.95 31.24
N ASP A 305 9.25 -11.10 31.84
CA ASP A 305 8.08 -10.53 31.17
C ASP A 305 8.35 -9.20 30.44
N VAL A 306 9.63 -8.86 30.21
CA VAL A 306 10.04 -7.65 29.48
C VAL A 306 10.97 -8.02 28.33
N TRP A 307 10.78 -7.43 27.16
CA TRP A 307 11.61 -7.64 25.98
C TRP A 307 12.14 -6.33 25.43
N VAL A 308 13.35 -6.38 24.88
CA VAL A 308 13.97 -5.31 24.11
C VAL A 308 14.34 -5.86 22.75
N GLY A 309 13.95 -5.15 21.69
CA GLY A 309 14.22 -5.50 20.31
C GLY A 309 14.84 -4.34 19.54
N PHE A 310 15.83 -4.65 18.71
CA PHE A 310 16.40 -3.72 17.75
C PHE A 310 16.23 -4.28 16.33
N GLU A 311 15.91 -3.41 15.38
CA GLU A 311 15.71 -3.76 13.98
C GLU A 311 16.37 -2.73 13.05
N ALA A 312 17.07 -3.23 12.02
CA ALA A 312 17.52 -2.46 10.88
C ALA A 312 16.78 -2.97 9.63
N ALA A 313 15.89 -2.15 9.10
CA ALA A 313 14.96 -2.52 8.02
C ALA A 313 15.29 -1.82 6.70
N THR A 314 14.93 -2.44 5.58
CA THR A 314 15.14 -1.84 4.27
C THR A 314 14.41 -0.49 4.18
N PRO A 315 15.07 0.55 3.67
CA PRO A 315 14.47 1.86 3.51
C PRO A 315 13.68 1.97 2.20
N GLN A 316 12.62 2.77 2.24
CA GLN A 316 11.84 3.26 1.10
C GLN A 316 11.13 4.55 1.54
N THR A 317 10.89 5.47 0.61
CA THR A 317 10.25 6.77 0.90
C THR A 317 8.96 6.94 0.12
N ALA A 318 7.90 7.35 0.81
CA ALA A 318 6.67 7.85 0.21
C ALA A 318 6.77 9.38 0.03
N PHE A 319 6.66 9.85 -1.21
CA PHE A 319 6.74 11.28 -1.53
C PHE A 319 5.36 11.87 -1.77
N GLY A 320 5.16 13.13 -1.36
CA GLY A 320 3.93 13.86 -1.56
C GLY A 320 4.17 15.32 -1.93
N GLY A 321 3.12 15.96 -2.45
CA GLY A 321 3.15 17.39 -2.76
C GLY A 321 3.79 17.71 -4.11
N VAL A 322 4.08 18.99 -4.31
CA VAL A 322 4.59 19.52 -5.57
C VAL A 322 6.04 19.98 -5.40
N SER A 323 6.91 19.54 -6.30
CA SER A 323 8.26 20.07 -6.42
C SER A 323 8.28 21.21 -7.45
N ASN A 324 8.58 22.43 -7.00
CA ASN A 324 8.78 23.60 -7.85
C ASN A 324 9.89 24.53 -7.29
N PRO A 325 11.11 24.03 -7.06
CA PRO A 325 12.17 24.79 -6.40
C PRO A 325 12.69 25.95 -7.28
N PRO A 326 12.78 27.20 -6.78
CA PRO A 326 13.57 28.24 -7.42
C PRO A 326 15.09 27.99 -7.27
N PRO A 327 15.92 28.42 -8.25
CA PRO A 327 15.55 29.00 -9.54
C PRO A 327 15.01 27.96 -10.54
N PRO A 328 14.23 28.39 -11.56
CA PRO A 328 13.78 27.51 -12.64
C PRO A 328 14.94 26.75 -13.30
N GLY A 329 14.74 25.47 -13.56
CA GLY A 329 15.78 24.57 -14.08
C GLY A 329 16.48 23.73 -13.01
N THR A 330 16.13 23.90 -11.73
CA THR A 330 16.55 23.00 -10.65
C THR A 330 15.83 21.65 -10.79
N THR A 331 16.58 20.55 -10.84
CA THR A 331 16.05 19.18 -10.91
C THR A 331 16.34 18.44 -9.61
N ILE A 332 15.34 17.73 -9.08
CA ILE A 332 15.48 16.91 -7.88
C ILE A 332 15.32 15.44 -8.27
N PHE A 333 16.31 14.62 -7.95
CA PHE A 333 16.28 13.19 -8.16
C PHE A 333 16.03 12.49 -6.83
N THR A 334 14.83 11.95 -6.68
CA THR A 334 14.39 11.24 -5.47
C THR A 334 14.11 9.76 -5.71
N THR A 335 13.78 9.40 -6.95
CA THR A 335 13.41 8.03 -7.31
C THR A 335 13.90 7.65 -8.70
N TYR A 336 14.05 6.34 -8.93
CA TYR A 336 14.30 5.76 -10.25
C TYR A 336 13.32 4.63 -10.54
N PRO A 337 12.95 4.39 -11.82
CA PRO A 337 12.19 3.21 -12.20
C PRO A 337 12.92 1.92 -11.82
N GLY A 338 12.17 0.88 -11.47
CA GLY A 338 12.74 -0.42 -11.13
C GLY A 338 13.60 -0.99 -12.26
N GLY A 339 14.87 -1.31 -11.93
CA GLY A 339 15.78 -2.09 -12.78
C GLY A 339 15.65 -3.60 -12.57
N GLY A 340 16.57 -4.40 -13.10
CA GLY A 340 16.52 -5.88 -13.07
C GLY A 340 16.04 -6.49 -11.74
N GLY A 341 14.96 -7.28 -11.79
CA GLY A 341 14.32 -7.90 -10.61
C GLY A 341 13.30 -7.01 -9.88
N LEU A 342 13.21 -5.72 -10.20
CA LEU A 342 12.24 -4.78 -9.66
C LEU A 342 11.11 -4.48 -10.67
N ASN A 343 10.02 -3.89 -10.21
CA ASN A 343 8.92 -3.50 -11.08
C ASN A 343 9.29 -2.24 -11.89
N PRO A 344 9.42 -2.30 -13.23
CA PRO A 344 9.80 -1.15 -14.05
C PRO A 344 8.70 -0.07 -14.14
N GLN A 345 7.47 -0.39 -13.72
CA GLN A 345 6.36 0.56 -13.64
C GLN A 345 6.28 1.26 -12.27
N ALA A 346 7.10 0.86 -11.30
CA ALA A 346 7.20 1.48 -9.99
C ALA A 346 8.48 2.30 -9.87
N ASN A 347 8.41 3.37 -9.10
CA ASN A 347 9.55 4.19 -8.72
C ASN A 347 10.05 3.77 -7.34
N TYR A 348 11.37 3.60 -7.21
CA TYR A 348 12.04 3.26 -5.97
C TYR A 348 12.87 4.44 -5.49
N SER A 349 12.83 4.75 -4.19
CA SER A 349 13.55 5.90 -3.65
C SER A 349 15.05 5.66 -3.63
N VAL A 350 15.80 6.75 -3.75
CA VAL A 350 17.23 6.72 -3.41
C VAL A 350 17.35 6.61 -1.90
N ASN A 351 18.08 5.61 -1.43
CA ASN A 351 18.20 5.32 -0.01
C ASN A 351 19.67 5.14 0.37
N VAL A 352 20.09 5.69 1.51
CA VAL A 352 21.50 5.69 1.97
C VAL A 352 21.73 4.93 3.27
N ALA A 353 20.68 4.70 4.06
CA ALA A 353 20.76 4.03 5.35
C ALA A 353 19.47 3.24 5.63
N PRO A 354 19.53 2.13 6.40
CA PRO A 354 18.33 1.42 6.83
C PRO A 354 17.49 2.26 7.78
N ASP A 355 16.20 1.95 7.86
CA ASP A 355 15.35 2.43 8.95
C ASP A 355 15.74 1.68 10.22
N LEU A 356 15.94 2.40 11.32
CA LEU A 356 16.33 1.82 12.60
C LEU A 356 15.18 1.90 13.59
N LEU A 357 14.91 0.79 14.27
CA LEU A 357 13.85 0.70 15.28
C LEU A 357 14.41 0.11 16.57
N LEU A 358 13.98 0.66 17.69
CA LEU A 358 14.18 0.12 19.03
C LEU A 358 12.82 0.00 19.70
N LYS A 359 12.43 -1.21 20.11
CA LYS A 359 11.16 -1.48 20.77
C LYS A 359 11.39 -2.13 22.13
N VAL A 360 10.59 -1.73 23.10
CA VAL A 360 10.43 -2.41 24.38
C VAL A 360 9.01 -2.93 24.50
N ALA A 361 8.85 -4.11 25.08
CA ALA A 361 7.55 -4.71 25.33
C ALA A 361 7.48 -5.31 26.73
N ALA A 362 6.29 -5.33 27.32
CA ALA A 362 6.03 -5.92 28.62
C ALA A 362 4.72 -6.72 28.60
N ASP A 363 4.78 -7.96 29.06
CA ASP A 363 3.63 -8.81 29.31
C ASP A 363 3.28 -8.72 30.80
N THR A 364 1.99 -8.62 31.13
CA THR A 364 1.53 -8.54 32.51
C THR A 364 0.27 -9.35 32.69
N LYS A 365 0.05 -9.83 33.92
CA LYS A 365 -1.16 -10.52 34.34
C LYS A 365 -1.75 -9.82 35.57
N PRO A 366 -2.37 -8.63 35.40
CA PRO A 366 -2.82 -7.82 36.54
C PRO A 366 -3.92 -8.50 37.38
N LEU A 367 -4.73 -9.38 36.76
CA LEU A 367 -5.75 -10.20 37.41
C LEU A 367 -5.71 -11.63 36.85
N GLU A 368 -6.34 -12.59 37.54
CA GLU A 368 -6.31 -14.01 37.15
C GLU A 368 -6.81 -14.26 35.71
N ASP A 369 -7.83 -13.51 35.29
CA ASP A 369 -8.45 -13.60 33.96
C ASP A 369 -8.07 -12.43 33.05
N VAL A 370 -7.05 -11.63 33.37
CA VAL A 370 -6.64 -10.50 32.52
C VAL A 370 -5.18 -10.64 32.14
N THR A 371 -4.90 -10.68 30.84
CA THR A 371 -3.53 -10.53 30.32
C THR A 371 -3.43 -9.20 29.59
N ALA A 372 -2.36 -8.46 29.83
CA ALA A 372 -2.12 -7.19 29.16
C ALA A 372 -0.70 -7.15 28.61
N HIS A 373 -0.59 -6.84 27.33
CA HIS A 373 0.64 -6.62 26.61
C HIS A 373 0.78 -5.12 26.31
N PHE A 374 1.96 -4.56 26.53
CA PHE A 374 2.26 -3.16 26.28
C PHE A 374 3.56 -3.02 25.51
N GLU A 375 3.61 -2.06 24.60
CA GLU A 375 4.77 -1.78 23.79
C GLU A 375 5.05 -0.29 23.68
N ALA A 376 6.32 0.07 23.58
CA ALA A 376 6.76 1.39 23.16
C ALA A 376 7.97 1.24 22.24
N PHE A 377 8.06 2.07 21.20
CA PHE A 377 9.17 2.02 20.26
C PHE A 377 9.56 3.41 19.74
N GLY A 378 10.81 3.51 19.31
CA GLY A 378 11.33 4.62 18.53
C GLY A 378 11.74 4.17 17.14
N LEU A 379 11.62 5.08 16.17
CA LEU A 379 11.94 4.89 14.76
C LEU A 379 12.84 6.04 14.29
N ALA A 380 13.88 5.72 13.52
CA ALA A 380 14.81 6.66 12.90
C ALA A 380 14.98 6.35 11.41
N ARG A 381 14.96 7.39 10.57
CA ARG A 381 14.95 7.30 9.10
C ARG A 381 15.79 8.40 8.46
N TRP A 382 16.32 8.11 7.27
CA TRP A 382 17.15 9.03 6.48
C TRP A 382 16.62 9.10 5.05
N PHE A 383 16.23 10.30 4.64
CA PHE A 383 15.64 10.58 3.33
C PHE A 383 16.66 11.29 2.48
N THR A 384 17.01 10.72 1.34
CA THR A 384 18.05 11.28 0.47
C THR A 384 17.45 11.81 -0.82
N ASP A 385 18.01 12.90 -1.30
CA ASP A 385 17.76 13.46 -2.62
C ASP A 385 19.08 13.89 -3.27
N GLN A 386 19.07 13.99 -4.59
CA GLN A 386 20.12 14.70 -5.32
C GLN A 386 19.51 15.91 -6.03
N ILE A 387 20.02 17.09 -5.74
CA ILE A 387 19.62 18.33 -6.39
C ILE A 387 20.65 18.68 -7.44
N SER A 388 20.20 18.98 -8.65
CA SER A 388 21.03 19.43 -9.75
C SER A 388 20.60 20.79 -10.29
N PHE A 389 21.54 21.71 -10.39
CA PHE A 389 21.34 23.04 -10.98
C PHE A 389 22.65 23.56 -11.60
N GLY A 390 22.58 24.20 -12.77
CA GLY A 390 23.74 24.82 -13.41
C GLY A 390 24.89 23.84 -13.72
N GLY A 391 24.59 22.55 -13.94
CA GLY A 391 25.58 21.50 -14.16
C GLY A 391 26.31 21.02 -12.89
N GLN A 392 25.91 21.49 -11.71
CA GLN A 392 26.38 21.02 -10.41
C GLN A 392 25.32 20.13 -9.77
N SER A 393 25.76 19.13 -8.99
CA SER A 393 24.85 18.27 -8.23
C SER A 393 25.31 18.13 -6.79
N ALA A 394 24.36 18.09 -5.86
CA ALA A 394 24.62 17.85 -4.44
C ALA A 394 23.64 16.79 -3.91
N ASN A 395 24.15 15.86 -3.12
CA ASN A 395 23.32 14.90 -2.40
C ASN A 395 23.00 15.50 -1.02
N LEU A 396 21.72 15.52 -0.66
CA LEU A 396 21.27 15.95 0.66
C LEU A 396 20.59 14.79 1.38
N THR A 397 20.63 14.82 2.71
CA THR A 397 19.95 13.81 3.51
C THR A 397 19.24 14.50 4.67
N THR A 398 17.94 14.27 4.76
CA THR A 398 17.06 14.79 5.80
C THR A 398 16.72 13.67 6.77
N PHE A 399 16.81 13.95 8.07
CA PHE A 399 16.45 13.01 9.12
C PHE A 399 14.95 13.07 9.41
N GLY A 400 14.35 11.91 9.66
CA GLY A 400 13.02 11.78 10.26
C GLY A 400 12.98 10.64 11.26
N GLY A 401 11.88 10.55 11.97
CA GLY A 401 11.71 9.59 13.04
C GLY A 401 10.45 9.87 13.85
N GLY A 402 10.11 8.90 14.68
CA GLY A 402 8.90 8.96 15.49
C GLY A 402 8.95 8.04 16.69
N ILE A 403 7.94 8.17 17.51
CA ILE A 403 7.68 7.28 18.64
C ILE A 403 6.29 6.70 18.50
N GLY A 404 6.15 5.45 18.91
CA GLY A 404 4.86 4.77 18.91
C GLY A 404 4.73 3.82 20.07
N GLY A 405 3.53 3.28 20.24
CA GLY A 405 3.22 2.32 21.27
C GLY A 405 1.93 1.60 20.96
N SER A 406 1.77 0.42 21.56
CA SER A 406 0.59 -0.39 21.37
C SER A 406 0.22 -1.13 22.65
N THR A 407 -1.02 -1.61 22.71
CA THR A 407 -1.47 -2.51 23.77
C THR A 407 -2.43 -3.56 23.22
N TYR A 408 -2.37 -4.74 23.82
CA TYR A 408 -3.30 -5.84 23.61
C TYR A 408 -3.72 -6.39 24.97
N VAL A 409 -5.00 -6.26 25.32
CA VAL A 409 -5.54 -6.68 26.62
C VAL A 409 -6.65 -7.69 26.41
N THR A 410 -6.51 -8.88 27.00
CA THR A 410 -7.58 -9.88 27.03
C THR A 410 -8.30 -9.81 28.38
N LEU A 411 -9.63 -9.84 28.36
CA LEU A 411 -10.51 -9.85 29.52
C LEU A 411 -11.28 -11.18 29.51
N GLY A 412 -10.67 -12.15 30.17
CA GLY A 412 -11.10 -13.54 30.19
C GLY A 412 -11.18 -14.11 28.78
N LYS A 413 -12.24 -14.87 28.53
CA LYS A 413 -12.54 -15.46 27.21
C LYS A 413 -13.46 -14.60 26.34
N TRP A 414 -13.80 -13.39 26.78
CA TRP A 414 -14.95 -12.64 26.26
C TRP A 414 -14.56 -11.41 25.45
N PHE A 415 -13.51 -10.69 25.85
CA PHE A 415 -13.14 -9.45 25.19
C PHE A 415 -11.64 -9.36 24.98
N ASP A 416 -11.26 -8.90 23.80
CA ASP A 416 -9.93 -8.40 23.50
C ASP A 416 -10.03 -6.90 23.20
N ILE A 417 -9.13 -6.10 23.78
CA ILE A 417 -9.01 -4.65 23.58
C ILE A 417 -7.64 -4.37 22.99
N GLU A 418 -7.62 -3.56 21.95
CA GLU A 418 -6.44 -3.34 21.12
C GLU A 418 -6.30 -1.85 20.81
N ALA A 419 -5.09 -1.31 20.92
CA ALA A 419 -4.80 0.05 20.49
C ALA A 419 -3.35 0.20 20.01
N SER A 420 -3.14 1.06 19.01
CA SER A 420 -1.81 1.50 18.56
C SER A 420 -1.81 2.99 18.25
N VAL A 421 -0.66 3.62 18.40
CA VAL A 421 -0.40 5.00 17.99
C VAL A 421 1.03 5.15 17.53
N LEU A 422 1.24 5.98 16.50
CA LEU A 422 2.54 6.39 16.01
C LEU A 422 2.50 7.88 15.66
N TYR A 423 3.49 8.62 16.14
CA TYR A 423 3.61 10.07 15.91
C TYR A 423 5.06 10.45 15.65
N GLY A 424 5.30 11.32 14.66
CA GLY A 424 6.65 11.69 14.28
C GLY A 424 6.72 12.42 12.94
N ASN A 425 7.93 12.52 12.39
CA ASN A 425 8.19 13.17 11.13
C ASN A 425 8.70 12.16 10.09
N GLY A 426 8.04 12.08 8.95
CA GLY A 426 8.34 11.12 7.89
C GLY A 426 8.13 9.70 8.37
N ILE A 427 6.89 9.36 8.71
CA ILE A 427 6.49 8.04 9.21
C ILE A 427 5.36 7.42 8.40
N GLY A 428 4.79 8.14 7.43
CA GLY A 428 3.61 7.75 6.66
C GLY A 428 3.64 6.38 6.01
N ARG A 429 4.81 5.88 5.57
CA ARG A 429 4.91 4.52 5.01
C ARG A 429 4.54 3.40 6.00
N TYR A 430 4.64 3.67 7.30
CA TYR A 430 4.33 2.71 8.37
C TYR A 430 2.82 2.64 8.66
N GLY A 431 2.04 3.64 8.26
CA GLY A 431 0.60 3.66 8.43
C GLY A 431 -0.12 2.96 7.29
N ALA A 432 -1.21 2.26 7.63
CA ALA A 432 -2.08 1.62 6.64
C ALA A 432 -2.61 2.61 5.59
N ALA A 433 -2.80 3.89 5.93
CA ALA A 433 -3.28 4.87 4.96
C ALA A 433 -2.27 5.24 3.88
N GLN A 434 -0.98 4.96 4.10
CA GLN A 434 0.12 5.29 3.18
C GLN A 434 0.14 6.80 2.87
N LEU A 435 0.11 7.62 3.93
CA LEU A 435 0.37 9.04 3.82
C LEU A 435 1.85 9.28 3.43
N PRO A 436 2.18 10.41 2.78
CA PRO A 436 3.56 10.70 2.39
C PRO A 436 4.50 10.94 3.57
N ASP A 437 5.72 10.41 3.50
CA ASP A 437 6.76 10.67 4.50
C ASP A 437 7.34 12.10 4.37
N VAL A 438 7.52 12.55 3.13
CA VAL A 438 8.27 13.78 2.83
C VAL A 438 7.61 14.59 1.74
N THR A 439 7.93 15.89 1.75
CA THR A 439 7.70 16.84 0.68
C THR A 439 9.00 17.56 0.34
N PHE A 440 8.91 18.64 -0.44
CA PHE A 440 10.03 19.40 -0.94
C PHE A 440 10.09 20.78 -0.27
N ASN A 441 11.30 21.26 0.02
CA ASN A 441 11.58 22.65 0.38
C ASN A 441 11.84 23.50 -0.87
N ALA A 442 11.85 24.83 -0.71
CA ALA A 442 12.13 25.78 -1.79
C ALA A 442 13.54 25.61 -2.40
N ASN A 443 14.52 25.18 -1.59
CA ASN A 443 15.87 24.87 -2.07
C ASN A 443 15.96 23.51 -2.79
N GLY A 444 14.85 22.77 -2.91
CA GLY A 444 14.77 21.42 -3.48
C GLY A 444 15.10 20.29 -2.51
N SER A 445 15.55 20.55 -1.28
CA SER A 445 15.83 19.48 -0.33
C SER A 445 14.54 18.81 0.13
N LEU A 446 14.62 17.56 0.58
CA LEU A 446 13.48 16.92 1.22
C LEU A 446 13.17 17.56 2.59
N GLN A 447 11.88 17.61 2.88
CA GLN A 447 11.30 18.06 4.15
C GLN A 447 10.40 16.95 4.68
N THR A 448 10.69 16.46 5.88
CA THR A 448 9.83 15.48 6.54
C THR A 448 8.50 16.13 6.95
N LEU A 449 7.43 15.37 6.79
CA LEU A 449 6.08 15.79 7.16
C LEU A 449 5.78 15.25 8.56
N ASN A 450 5.27 16.11 9.43
CA ASN A 450 4.80 15.70 10.75
C ASN A 450 3.48 14.94 10.60
N GLU A 451 3.38 13.78 11.22
CA GLU A 451 2.29 12.83 11.01
C GLU A 451 1.88 12.22 12.35
N GLY A 452 0.61 11.81 12.44
CA GLY A 452 0.07 11.09 13.57
C GLY A 452 -0.93 10.07 13.06
N MET A 453 -0.88 8.86 13.57
CA MET A 453 -1.79 7.79 13.21
C MET A 453 -2.09 6.93 14.41
N GLY A 454 -3.25 6.30 14.43
CA GLY A 454 -3.59 5.35 15.49
C GLY A 454 -4.90 4.61 15.26
N THR A 455 -4.98 3.45 15.91
CA THR A 455 -6.15 2.57 15.89
C THR A 455 -6.54 2.24 17.31
N VAL A 456 -7.84 2.13 17.57
CA VAL A 456 -8.37 1.57 18.81
C VAL A 456 -9.60 0.74 18.51
N GLY A 457 -9.76 -0.37 19.21
CA GLY A 457 -10.98 -1.15 19.13
C GLY A 457 -10.89 -2.42 19.95
N GLY A 458 -11.71 -3.39 19.57
CA GLY A 458 -11.73 -4.65 20.27
C GLY A 458 -12.65 -5.68 19.64
N VAL A 459 -12.57 -6.87 20.20
CA VAL A 459 -13.30 -8.05 19.79
C VAL A 459 -14.10 -8.56 20.97
N LEU A 460 -15.41 -8.70 20.79
CA LEU A 460 -16.30 -9.46 21.67
C LEU A 460 -16.42 -10.88 21.12
N HIS A 461 -15.91 -11.84 21.87
CA HIS A 461 -16.14 -13.27 21.66
C HIS A 461 -17.56 -13.65 22.13
N ALA A 462 -18.58 -13.20 21.40
CA ALA A 462 -19.99 -13.42 21.73
C ALA A 462 -20.31 -14.90 21.97
N ILE A 463 -19.66 -15.79 21.21
CA ILE A 463 -19.60 -17.22 21.50
C ILE A 463 -18.13 -17.65 21.39
N PRO A 464 -17.41 -17.86 22.51
CA PRO A 464 -15.97 -18.13 22.48
C PRO A 464 -15.58 -19.27 21.55
N GLY A 465 -14.63 -18.98 20.64
CA GLY A 465 -14.14 -19.91 19.61
C GLY A 465 -15.09 -20.13 18.42
N LYS A 466 -16.26 -19.48 18.40
CA LYS A 466 -17.26 -19.61 17.34
C LYS A 466 -17.63 -18.29 16.70
N LEU A 467 -18.06 -17.30 17.48
CA LEU A 467 -18.57 -16.04 16.97
C LEU A 467 -17.86 -14.87 17.64
N ASP A 468 -17.18 -14.10 16.82
CA ASP A 468 -16.50 -12.87 17.19
C ASP A 468 -17.24 -11.70 16.55
N LEU A 469 -17.54 -10.68 17.35
CA LEU A 469 -18.01 -9.37 16.90
C LEU A 469 -16.89 -8.38 17.15
N TYR A 470 -16.63 -7.46 16.23
CA TYR A 470 -15.55 -6.51 16.39
C TYR A 470 -15.96 -5.11 15.97
N GLY A 471 -15.28 -4.12 16.54
CA GLY A 471 -15.44 -2.72 16.21
C GLY A 471 -14.15 -1.96 16.43
N PHE A 472 -13.78 -1.12 15.48
CA PHE A 472 -12.57 -0.31 15.54
C PHE A 472 -12.80 1.10 15.00
N TYR A 473 -12.02 2.02 15.52
CA TYR A 473 -11.84 3.36 15.00
C TYR A 473 -10.36 3.58 14.66
N GLY A 474 -10.12 4.13 13.49
CA GLY A 474 -8.80 4.41 12.95
C GLY A 474 -8.69 5.85 12.49
N TRP A 475 -7.50 6.45 12.64
CA TRP A 475 -7.23 7.78 12.13
C TRP A 475 -5.78 7.94 11.67
N ASP A 476 -5.59 8.75 10.63
CA ASP A 476 -4.31 9.21 10.11
C ASP A 476 -4.39 10.72 9.86
N TRP A 477 -3.33 11.43 10.23
CA TRP A 477 -3.15 12.85 10.02
C TRP A 477 -1.77 13.15 9.49
N ILE A 478 -1.69 14.16 8.62
CA ILE A 478 -0.44 14.69 8.12
C ILE A 478 -0.46 16.22 8.12
N GLY A 479 0.60 16.81 8.65
CA GLY A 479 0.88 18.23 8.64
C GLY A 479 1.21 18.75 7.24
N ASN A 480 1.13 20.06 7.06
CA ASN A 480 1.56 20.71 5.82
C ASN A 480 2.99 21.26 5.97
N SER A 481 3.68 21.35 4.84
CA SER A 481 4.92 22.10 4.72
C SER A 481 5.05 22.58 3.29
N TYR A 482 5.08 23.89 3.10
CA TYR A 482 4.94 24.49 1.77
C TYR A 482 5.69 25.80 1.65
N TYR A 483 5.91 26.23 0.41
CA TYR A 483 6.59 27.47 0.07
C TYR A 483 5.89 28.19 -1.10
N ALA A 484 6.34 29.38 -1.45
CA ALA A 484 5.74 30.17 -2.53
C ALA A 484 5.74 29.43 -3.88
N GLY A 485 4.79 29.76 -4.76
CA GLY A 485 4.71 29.16 -6.09
C GLY A 485 4.09 27.76 -6.16
N GLY A 486 3.25 27.40 -5.18
CA GLY A 486 2.52 26.12 -5.14
C GLY A 486 3.34 24.92 -4.67
N GLY A 487 4.61 25.12 -4.27
CA GLY A 487 5.51 24.05 -3.86
C GLY A 487 5.22 23.51 -2.45
N GLY A 488 5.62 22.26 -2.23
CA GLY A 488 5.44 21.52 -0.98
C GLY A 488 4.11 20.75 -0.89
N TYR A 489 3.74 20.37 0.33
CA TYR A 489 2.53 19.61 0.66
C TYR A 489 1.50 20.48 1.38
N GLY A 490 0.22 20.35 1.02
CA GLY A 490 -0.87 21.10 1.65
C GLY A 490 -0.84 22.62 1.39
N ASN A 491 -0.25 23.06 0.28
CA ASN A 491 -0.11 24.47 -0.07
C ASN A 491 -1.46 25.11 -0.45
N PRO A 492 -1.91 26.20 0.21
CA PRO A 492 -3.18 26.87 -0.11
C PRO A 492 -3.25 27.51 -1.51
N ALA A 493 -2.10 27.74 -2.17
CA ALA A 493 -2.05 28.25 -3.54
C ALA A 493 -2.40 27.20 -4.60
N ASN A 494 -2.39 25.91 -4.24
CA ASN A 494 -2.75 24.84 -5.15
C ASN A 494 -4.26 24.80 -5.37
N SER A 495 -4.67 24.42 -6.59
CA SER A 495 -6.09 24.41 -6.95
C SER A 495 -6.72 23.05 -6.66
N ASN A 496 -7.91 23.11 -6.08
CA ASN A 496 -8.81 22.00 -5.82
C ASN A 496 -10.12 22.11 -6.60
N MET A 497 -10.26 23.10 -7.50
CA MET A 497 -11.48 23.33 -8.27
C MET A 497 -11.95 22.08 -9.03
N GLY A 498 -11.02 21.27 -9.54
CA GLY A 498 -11.33 20.02 -10.23
C GLY A 498 -11.86 18.92 -9.31
N CYS A 499 -11.59 18.97 -8.00
CA CYS A 499 -12.00 17.91 -7.07
C CYS A 499 -13.50 17.89 -6.77
N PHE A 500 -14.23 18.95 -7.12
CA PHE A 500 -15.67 19.07 -6.84
C PHE A 500 -16.53 18.82 -8.09
N ASN A 501 -15.93 18.42 -9.20
CA ASN A 501 -16.66 18.26 -10.45
C ASN A 501 -16.27 16.95 -11.16
N PRO A 502 -17.21 15.99 -11.30
CA PRO A 502 -16.94 14.71 -11.99
C PRO A 502 -16.62 14.90 -13.48
N ASN A 503 -16.97 16.06 -14.05
CA ASN A 503 -16.71 16.44 -15.44
C ASN A 503 -15.51 17.40 -15.59
N ALA A 504 -14.69 17.58 -14.56
CA ALA A 504 -13.57 18.54 -14.58
C ALA A 504 -12.63 18.33 -15.77
N GLN A 505 -12.41 17.07 -16.20
CA GLN A 505 -11.64 16.75 -17.40
C GLN A 505 -12.18 17.43 -18.66
N ALA A 506 -13.49 17.33 -18.92
CA ALA A 506 -14.15 17.93 -20.09
C ALA A 506 -14.14 19.47 -20.05
N GLN A 507 -13.96 20.06 -18.87
CA GLN A 507 -13.92 21.50 -18.66
C GLN A 507 -12.49 22.07 -18.59
N GLY A 508 -11.45 21.24 -18.83
CA GLY A 508 -10.06 21.67 -18.73
C GLY A 508 -9.58 21.92 -17.29
N LEU A 509 -10.35 21.47 -16.29
CA LEU A 509 -10.06 21.59 -14.86
C LEU A 509 -9.47 20.31 -14.26
N GLY A 510 -9.24 19.26 -15.06
CA GLY A 510 -8.78 17.95 -14.57
C GLY A 510 -7.47 18.01 -13.75
N ALA A 511 -6.51 18.85 -14.17
CA ALA A 511 -5.24 19.04 -13.46
C ALA A 511 -5.36 19.95 -12.22
N THR A 512 -6.54 20.51 -11.96
CA THR A 512 -6.81 21.43 -10.83
C THR A 512 -7.42 20.71 -9.62
N CYS A 513 -7.18 19.40 -9.50
CA CYS A 513 -7.46 18.65 -8.29
C CYS A 513 -6.15 18.20 -7.65
N THR A 514 -5.53 19.08 -6.86
CA THR A 514 -4.34 18.71 -6.09
C THR A 514 -4.70 17.75 -4.96
N GLY A 515 -5.74 18.04 -4.18
CA GLY A 515 -6.33 17.07 -3.25
C GLY A 515 -5.38 16.48 -2.21
N ASN A 516 -4.38 17.24 -1.73
CA ASN A 516 -3.44 16.77 -0.71
C ASN A 516 -4.21 16.41 0.58
N THR A 517 -4.23 15.13 0.94
CA THR A 517 -4.91 14.63 2.14
C THR A 517 -4.34 15.26 3.40
N GLN A 518 -5.20 15.73 4.29
CA GLN A 518 -4.85 16.21 5.62
C GLN A 518 -5.19 15.17 6.68
N TRP A 519 -6.33 14.50 6.52
CA TRP A 519 -6.87 13.58 7.49
C TRP A 519 -7.61 12.43 6.78
N VAL A 520 -7.47 11.23 7.32
CA VAL A 520 -8.32 10.08 7.00
C VAL A 520 -8.78 9.45 8.31
N ASN A 521 -10.03 9.05 8.41
CA ASN A 521 -10.53 8.25 9.52
C ASN A 521 -11.44 7.13 9.01
N GLU A 522 -11.54 6.10 9.82
CA GLU A 522 -12.40 4.95 9.55
C GLU A 522 -13.10 4.52 10.83
N ILE A 523 -14.41 4.25 10.73
CA ILE A 523 -15.11 3.41 11.70
C ILE A 523 -15.43 2.10 10.98
N THR A 524 -15.04 0.98 11.58
CA THR A 524 -15.38 -0.35 11.07
C THR A 524 -16.06 -1.18 12.13
N ALA A 525 -17.02 -2.00 11.72
CA ALA A 525 -17.64 -3.01 12.57
C ALA A 525 -17.96 -4.25 11.75
N GLY A 526 -17.86 -5.41 12.38
CA GLY A 526 -18.11 -6.66 11.68
C GLY A 526 -18.21 -7.86 12.60
N LEU A 527 -18.29 -9.02 11.96
CA LEU A 527 -18.33 -10.31 12.62
C LEU A 527 -17.49 -11.33 11.87
N ASN A 528 -16.98 -12.29 12.61
CA ASN A 528 -16.37 -13.52 12.11
C ASN A 528 -17.06 -14.71 12.78
N TRP A 529 -17.56 -15.64 11.99
CA TRP A 529 -18.27 -16.82 12.45
C TRP A 529 -17.64 -18.10 11.92
N ASN A 530 -17.11 -18.93 12.82
CA ASN A 530 -16.67 -20.29 12.55
C ASN A 530 -17.91 -21.20 12.47
N VAL A 531 -18.51 -21.28 11.28
CA VAL A 531 -19.73 -22.04 11.02
C VAL A 531 -19.50 -23.54 11.24
N PHE A 532 -18.37 -24.05 10.74
CA PHE A 532 -17.94 -25.44 10.94
C PHE A 532 -16.51 -25.46 11.45
N ARG A 533 -16.25 -26.31 12.44
CA ARG A 533 -14.91 -26.58 12.97
C ARG A 533 -14.78 -28.06 13.28
N GLY A 534 -13.69 -28.68 12.84
CA GLY A 534 -13.42 -30.08 13.11
C GLY A 534 -12.00 -30.48 12.72
N ARG A 535 -11.74 -31.79 12.66
CA ARG A 535 -10.41 -32.35 12.34
C ARG A 535 -9.84 -31.97 10.96
N PHE A 536 -10.67 -31.38 10.10
CA PHE A 536 -10.29 -30.97 8.75
C PHE A 536 -10.16 -29.44 8.65
N GLY A 537 -10.07 -28.75 9.78
CA GLY A 537 -9.97 -27.29 9.83
C GLY A 537 -11.31 -26.61 10.06
N THR A 538 -11.34 -25.32 9.70
CA THR A 538 -12.43 -24.40 10.00
C THR A 538 -13.00 -23.79 8.73
N TRP A 539 -14.33 -23.76 8.61
CA TRP A 539 -15.04 -22.90 7.66
C TRP A 539 -15.54 -21.67 8.39
N ARG A 540 -14.96 -20.52 8.04
CA ARG A 540 -15.25 -19.22 8.64
C ARG A 540 -15.93 -18.31 7.60
N THR A 541 -16.98 -17.62 8.00
CA THR A 541 -17.58 -16.55 7.21
C THR A 541 -17.58 -15.27 8.02
N GLY A 542 -17.49 -14.14 7.33
CA GLY A 542 -17.45 -12.84 7.97
C GLY A 542 -18.22 -11.81 7.18
N PHE A 543 -18.62 -10.76 7.88
CA PHE A 543 -19.23 -9.56 7.33
C PHE A 543 -18.58 -8.34 7.98
N GLN A 544 -18.35 -7.30 7.19
CA GLN A 544 -17.78 -6.03 7.66
C GLN A 544 -18.53 -4.87 7.02
N TYR A 545 -18.77 -3.83 7.80
CA TYR A 545 -19.10 -2.51 7.33
C TYR A 545 -17.98 -1.54 7.73
N SER A 546 -17.52 -0.72 6.79
CA SER A 546 -16.59 0.38 7.03
C SER A 546 -17.17 1.69 6.52
N HIS A 547 -17.00 2.75 7.31
CA HIS A 547 -17.21 4.13 6.88
C HIS A 547 -15.87 4.86 6.93
N ILE A 548 -15.32 5.21 5.77
CA ILE A 548 -14.05 5.91 5.65
C ILE A 548 -14.33 7.36 5.24
N ALA A 549 -13.72 8.33 5.92
CA ALA A 549 -13.79 9.74 5.55
C ALA A 549 -12.38 10.30 5.30
N ARG A 550 -12.19 10.92 4.14
CA ARG A 550 -10.95 11.55 3.69
C ARG A 550 -11.18 13.04 3.50
N GLN A 551 -10.32 13.86 4.12
CA GLN A 551 -10.33 15.31 3.97
C GLN A 551 -8.99 15.80 3.44
N ALA A 552 -9.01 16.67 2.42
CA ALA A 552 -7.83 17.33 1.90
C ALA A 552 -7.64 18.75 2.46
N TYR A 553 -6.40 19.23 2.44
CA TYR A 553 -6.06 20.62 2.73
C TYR A 553 -6.86 21.59 1.84
N ALA A 554 -7.25 22.72 2.42
CA ALA A 554 -7.87 23.81 1.69
C ALA A 554 -6.89 24.40 0.65
N GLY A 555 -7.42 24.70 -0.53
CA GLY A 555 -6.71 25.37 -1.60
C GLY A 555 -7.67 26.27 -2.40
N VAL A 556 -7.24 26.73 -3.57
CA VAL A 556 -8.11 27.49 -4.47
C VAL A 556 -9.31 26.62 -4.86
N GLY A 557 -10.52 27.11 -4.59
CA GLY A 557 -11.76 26.36 -4.82
C GLY A 557 -12.28 25.55 -3.62
N GLY A 558 -11.54 25.50 -2.50
CA GLY A 558 -12.01 24.90 -1.24
C GLY A 558 -11.19 23.72 -0.73
N SER A 559 -11.73 23.02 0.27
CA SER A 559 -11.18 21.80 0.88
C SER A 559 -12.01 20.59 0.44
N PRO A 560 -11.48 19.74 -0.46
CA PRO A 560 -12.18 18.53 -0.90
C PRO A 560 -12.39 17.54 0.23
N TRP A 561 -13.54 16.87 0.17
CA TRP A 561 -13.93 15.83 1.11
C TRP A 561 -14.55 14.65 0.34
N ALA A 562 -14.27 13.44 0.81
CA ALA A 562 -14.86 12.22 0.31
C ALA A 562 -15.19 11.28 1.47
N ALA A 563 -16.27 10.53 1.35
CA ALA A 563 -16.56 9.40 2.21
C ALA A 563 -16.84 8.15 1.38
N ASP A 564 -16.43 6.99 1.88
CA ASP A 564 -16.68 5.69 1.26
C ASP A 564 -17.34 4.75 2.26
N ASP A 565 -18.58 4.38 1.97
CA ASP A 565 -19.32 3.36 2.71
C ASP A 565 -19.11 2.02 2.04
N MET A 566 -18.56 1.08 2.80
CA MET A 566 -18.13 -0.22 2.28
C MET A 566 -18.81 -1.36 3.02
N PHE A 567 -19.26 -2.36 2.27
CA PHE A 567 -19.73 -3.63 2.79
C PHE A 567 -18.86 -4.74 2.24
N MET A 568 -18.28 -5.56 3.11
CA MET A 568 -17.47 -6.69 2.73
C MET A 568 -18.00 -7.97 3.35
N PHE A 569 -17.77 -9.09 2.66
CA PHE A 569 -18.04 -10.42 3.19
C PHE A 569 -16.95 -11.40 2.74
N ASN A 570 -16.80 -12.50 3.47
CA ASN A 570 -15.92 -13.57 3.03
C ASN A 570 -16.40 -14.97 3.40
N PHE A 571 -15.84 -15.94 2.69
CA PHE A 571 -15.90 -17.36 2.98
C PHE A 571 -14.47 -17.89 2.97
N ARG A 572 -13.96 -18.27 4.15
CA ARG A 572 -12.61 -18.79 4.37
C ARG A 572 -12.66 -20.25 4.75
N TYR A 573 -11.82 -21.05 4.11
CA TYR A 573 -11.47 -22.39 4.59
C TYR A 573 -10.04 -22.36 5.13
N LEU A 574 -9.90 -22.68 6.41
CA LEU A 574 -8.64 -22.72 7.15
C LEU A 574 -8.31 -24.19 7.45
N PRO A 575 -7.59 -24.90 6.56
CA PRO A 575 -7.38 -26.34 6.67
C PRO A 575 -6.47 -26.77 7.84
N PHE A 576 -5.76 -25.82 8.46
CA PHE A 576 -4.74 -26.09 9.47
C PHE A 576 -5.08 -25.51 10.86
N GLU A 577 -6.32 -25.05 11.07
CA GLU A 577 -6.85 -24.47 12.35
C GLU A 577 -7.60 -25.46 13.26
#